data_AF-A0A5P9F6Q5-F1
#
_entry.id   AF-A0A5P9F6Q5-F1
#
_cell.length_a   1.000
_cell.length_b   1.000
_cell.length_c   1.000
_cell.angle_alpha   90.00
_cell.angle_beta   90.00
_cell.angle_gamma   90.00
#
_symmetry.space_group_name_H-M   'P 1'
#
loop_
_entity.id
_entity.type
_entity.pdbx_description
1 polymer ?
#
loop_
_entity_poly.entity_id
_entity_poly.type
_entity_poly.pdbx_seq_one_letter_code
_entity_poly.pdbx_strand_id
1 'polypeptide(L)' 'MEYGLLGLIVLIADIYAIYQVLTSGASTLAKIVWTIAIILLPVLGFIAWLIFGPRGNRATV' A
#
# COMPACT_ATOMS: atom_id res chain seq x y z
N MET A 1 -14.99 -12.35 19.18
CA MET A 1 -13.81 -12.75 18.39
C MET A 1 -13.96 -12.36 16.92
N GLU A 2 -14.46 -11.16 16.62
CA GLU A 2 -14.81 -10.74 15.25
C GLU A 2 -13.76 -9.81 14.62
N TYR A 3 -12.94 -9.14 15.44
CA TYR A 3 -11.92 -8.19 14.98
C TYR A 3 -10.73 -8.82 14.25
N GLY A 4 -10.53 -10.15 14.38
CA GLY A 4 -9.43 -10.84 13.71
C GLY A 4 -9.56 -10.86 12.19
N LEU A 5 -10.79 -10.96 11.67
CA LEU A 5 -11.03 -11.00 10.23
C LEU A 5 -10.85 -9.62 9.58
N LEU A 6 -11.35 -8.57 10.23
CA LEU A 6 -11.17 -7.19 9.76
C LEU A 6 -9.68 -6.79 9.76
N GLY A 7 -8.95 -7.13 10.83
CA GLY A 7 -7.49 -6.91 10.87
C GLY A 7 -6.74 -7.66 9.77
N LEU A 8 -7.15 -8.89 9.46
CA LEU A 8 -6.56 -9.68 8.38
C LEU A 8 -6.82 -9.05 7.00
N ILE A 9 -8.02 -8.53 6.75
CA ILE A 9 -8.35 -7.83 5.50
C ILE A 9 -7.48 -6.59 5.33
N VAL A 10 -7.34 -5.78 6.39
CA VAL A 10 -6.47 -4.59 6.37
C VAL A 10 -5.02 -4.97 6.10
N LEU A 11 -4.51 -6.03 6.76
CA LEU A 11 -3.15 -6.51 6.53
C LEU A 11 -2.91 -6.94 5.06
N ILE A 12 -3.85 -7.68 4.47
CA ILE A 12 -3.76 -8.09 3.06
C ILE A 12 -3.75 -6.86 2.14
N ALA A 13 -4.60 -5.87 2.43
CA ALA A 13 -4.66 -4.62 1.71
C ALA A 13 -3.35 -3.83 1.78
N ASP A 14 -2.74 -3.73 2.96
CA ASP A 14 -1.47 -3.04 3.17
C ASP A 14 -0.32 -3.72 2.42
N ILE A 15 -0.24 -5.06 2.47
CA ILE A 15 0.76 -5.83 1.72
C ILE A 15 0.64 -5.55 0.21
N TYR A 16 -0.59 -5.55 -0.31
CA TYR A 16 -0.83 -5.24 -1.72
C TYR A 16 -0.40 -3.82 -2.08
N ALA A 17 -0.74 -2.82 -1.24
CA ALA A 17 -0.34 -1.45 -1.46
C ALA A 17 1.19 -1.27 -1.44
N ILE A 18 1.87 -1.84 -0.45
CA ILE A 18 3.33 -1.79 -0.33
C ILE A 18 3.99 -2.46 -1.55
N TYR A 19 3.51 -3.64 -1.97
CA TYR A 19 4.02 -4.31 -3.16
C TYR A 19 3.95 -3.40 -4.40
N GLN A 20 2.82 -2.73 -4.60
CA GLN A 20 2.62 -1.81 -5.72
C GLN A 20 3.49 -0.56 -5.63
N VAL A 21 3.71 -0.03 -4.42
CA VAL A 21 4.65 1.08 -4.18
C VAL A 21 6.07 0.67 -4.56
N LEU A 22 6.53 -0.49 -4.07
CA LEU A 22 7.90 -0.96 -4.29
C LEU A 22 8.19 -1.29 -5.75
N THR A 23 7.22 -1.86 -6.47
CA THR A 23 7.33 -2.22 -7.90
C THR A 23 7.01 -1.07 -8.86
N SER A 24 6.55 0.09 -8.35
CA SER A 24 6.29 1.26 -9.18
C SER A 24 7.55 1.91 -9.75
N GLY A 25 7.37 2.74 -10.78
CA GLY A 25 8.41 3.64 -11.31
C GLY A 25 8.64 4.91 -10.48
N ALA A 26 8.06 5.04 -9.28
CA ALA A 26 8.23 6.22 -8.43
C ALA A 26 9.67 6.35 -7.90
N SER A 27 10.07 7.57 -7.53
CA SER A 27 11.37 7.83 -6.92
C SER A 27 11.53 7.08 -5.58
N THR A 28 12.79 6.80 -5.20
CA THR A 28 13.09 6.11 -3.92
C THR A 28 12.47 6.83 -2.72
N LEU A 29 12.55 8.17 -2.68
CA LEU A 29 11.96 8.96 -1.60
C LEU A 29 10.44 8.78 -1.53
N ALA A 30 9.75 8.80 -2.69
CA ALA A 30 8.31 8.59 -2.73
C ALA A 30 7.94 7.18 -2.23
N LYS A 31 8.72 6.15 -2.60
CA LYS A 31 8.50 4.78 -2.12
C LYS A 31 8.62 4.67 -0.61
N ILE A 32 9.64 5.31 -0.03
CA ILE A 32 9.85 5.33 1.42
C ILE A 32 8.69 6.03 2.12
N VAL A 33 8.31 7.22 1.67
CA VAL A 33 7.21 8.00 2.27
C VAL A 33 5.89 7.22 2.24
N TRP A 34 5.53 6.63 1.10
CA TRP A 34 4.30 5.85 0.97
C TRP A 34 4.32 4.58 1.83
N THR A 35 5.45 3.87 1.86
CA THR A 35 5.57 2.66 2.68
C THR A 35 5.43 2.99 4.18
N ILE A 36 6.09 4.05 4.64
CA ILE A 36 5.96 4.51 6.04
C ILE A 36 4.52 4.94 6.33
N ALA A 37 3.88 5.70 5.44
CA ALA A 37 2.51 6.16 5.63
C ALA A 37 1.52 5.00 5.76
N ILE A 38 1.63 3.95 4.93
CA ILE A 38 0.77 2.76 5.00
C ILE A 38 0.99 2.00 6.32
N ILE A 39 2.25 1.77 6.73
CA ILE A 39 2.55 1.02 7.95
C ILE A 39 2.07 1.76 9.22
N LEU A 40 2.28 3.09 9.28
CA LEU A 40 1.92 3.88 10.45
C LEU A 40 0.42 4.15 10.53
N LEU A 41 -0.26 4.21 9.37
CA LEU A 41 -1.69 4.47 9.26
C LEU A 41 -2.32 3.40 8.36
N PRO A 42 -2.59 2.18 8.86
CA PRO A 42 -3.05 1.06 8.01
C PRO A 42 -4.26 1.43 7.16
N VAL A 43 -5.35 1.83 7.82
CA VAL A 43 -6.62 2.14 7.12
C VAL A 43 -6.50 3.42 6.29
N LEU A 44 -6.03 4.52 6.90
CA LEU A 44 -5.98 5.82 6.22
C LEU A 44 -4.89 5.89 5.15
N GLY A 45 -3.74 5.29 5.41
CA GLY A 45 -2.61 5.17 4.49
C GLY A 45 -2.97 4.30 3.29
N PHE A 46 -3.66 3.18 3.51
CA PHE A 46 -4.20 2.38 2.41
C PHE A 46 -5.22 3.17 1.57
N ILE A 47 -6.19 3.86 2.21
CA ILE A 47 -7.18 4.68 1.49
C ILE A 47 -6.50 5.81 0.71
N ALA A 48 -5.53 6.52 1.31
CA ALA A 48 -4.78 7.56 0.63
C ALA A 48 -4.01 7.00 -0.57
N TRP A 49 -3.40 5.82 -0.42
CA TRP A 49 -2.71 5.13 -1.49
C TRP A 49 -3.67 4.69 -2.62
N LEU A 50 -4.91 4.32 -2.30
CA LEU A 50 -5.91 4.01 -3.32
C LEU A 50 -6.22 5.20 -4.25
N ILE A 51 -6.04 6.44 -3.78
CA ILE A 51 -6.36 7.63 -4.56
C ILE A 51 -5.10 8.23 -5.21
N PHE A 52 -4.01 8.34 -4.45
CA PHE A 52 -2.80 9.08 -4.86
C PHE A 52 -1.55 8.20 -4.95
N GLY A 53 -1.65 6.93 -4.57
CA GLY A 53 -0.52 6.04 -4.43
C GLY A 53 0.08 5.59 -5.77
N PRO A 54 1.41 5.45 -5.85
CA PRO A 54 2.08 4.96 -7.04
C PRO A 54 1.73 3.49 -7.28
N ARG A 55 1.56 3.11 -8.55
CA ARG A 55 1.18 1.77 -8.98
C ARG A 55 2.34 1.08 -9.68
N GLY A 56 2.46 -0.23 -9.49
CA GLY A 56 3.36 -1.07 -10.27
C GLY A 56 3.07 -0.92 -11.76
N ASN A 57 4.11 -0.94 -12.59
CA ASN A 57 3.92 -0.92 -14.04
C ASN A 57 3.16 -2.18 -14.46
N ARG A 58 2.17 -2.00 -15.33
CA ARG A 58 1.51 -3.14 -15.98
C ARG A 58 2.56 -3.86 -16.82
N ALA A 59 2.67 -5.19 -16.66
CA ALA A 59 3.45 -6.00 -17.58
C ALA A 59 2.84 -5.85 -18.98
N THR A 60 3.54 -5.15 -19.87
CA THR A 60 3.27 -5.18 -21.30
C THR A 60 3.94 -6.44 -21.85
N VAL A 61 3.12 -7.49 -22.04
CA VAL A 61 3.48 -8.66 -22.85
C VAL A 61 3.44 -8.32 -24.33
#